data_AF-T0YA59-F1
#
_entry.id   AF-T0YA59-F1
#
_cell.length_a   1.000
_cell.length_b   1.000
_cell.length_c   1.000
_cell.angle_alpha   90.00
_cell.angle_beta   90.00
_cell.angle_gamma   90.00
#
_symmetry.space_group_name_H-M   'P 1'
#
loop_
_entity.id
_entity.type
_entity.pdbx_description
1 polymer ?
#
loop_
_entity_poly.entity_id
_entity_poly.type
_entity_poly.pdbx_seq_one_letter_code
_entity_poly.pdbx_strand_id
1 'polypeptide(L)'
;MNDQVLTPAGGIGTALEKSWRGEREAVYERLALTAAQQRAIEELVRLSPARKVGKGALRNIRGSLPSKKCEALRICESHTVERMCLYELELDPRVVGYVTQVPLARVERRLPNGHRHITAATLDVLVFAR
;
A
#
# COMPACT_ATOMS: atom_id res chain seq x y z
N MET A 1 7.85 -12.93 -22.12
CA MET A 1 7.34 -12.58 -20.77
C MET A 1 8.20 -11.42 -20.29
N ASN A 2 7.66 -10.19 -20.29
CA ASN A 2 8.42 -9.04 -19.78
C ASN A 2 8.24 -8.99 -18.27
N ASP A 3 9.28 -9.34 -17.54
CA ASP A 3 9.41 -9.00 -16.12
C ASP A 3 9.53 -7.48 -16.04
N GLN A 4 8.40 -6.79 -15.86
CA GLN A 4 8.43 -5.37 -15.53
C GLN A 4 9.05 -5.24 -14.15
N VAL A 5 10.30 -4.79 -14.11
CA VAL A 5 10.98 -4.37 -12.89
C VAL A 5 10.17 -3.24 -12.28
N LEU A 6 9.44 -3.54 -11.20
CA LEU A 6 8.70 -2.54 -10.45
C LEU A 6 9.72 -1.61 -9.81
N THR A 7 9.71 -0.35 -10.23
CA THR A 7 10.47 0.73 -9.60
C THR A 7 9.46 1.65 -8.92
N PRO A 8 9.76 2.16 -7.71
CA PRO A 8 8.87 3.10 -7.04
C PRO A 8 8.58 4.30 -7.94
N ALA A 9 7.35 4.79 -7.96
CA ALA A 9 7.03 6.01 -8.67
C ALA A 9 7.70 7.19 -7.94
N GLY A 10 8.87 7.63 -8.41
CA GLY A 10 9.60 8.75 -7.80
C GLY A 10 8.77 10.04 -7.76
N GLY A 11 8.74 10.68 -6.58
CA GLY A 11 8.01 11.93 -6.30
C GLY A 11 7.17 11.87 -5.03
N ILE A 12 6.87 13.07 -4.49
CA ILE A 12 6.08 13.38 -3.28
C ILE A 12 5.07 12.26 -2.93
N GLY A 13 5.24 11.64 -1.77
CA GLY A 13 4.36 10.57 -1.29
C GLY A 13 5.03 9.21 -1.08
N THR A 14 6.30 9.08 -1.47
CA THR A 14 7.19 8.07 -0.88
C THR A 14 7.21 8.33 0.62
N ALA A 15 6.65 7.41 1.41
CA ALA A 15 6.76 7.50 2.86
C ALA A 15 8.25 7.65 3.18
N LEU A 16 8.60 8.53 4.12
CA LEU A 16 9.90 8.40 4.78
C LEU A 16 9.79 7.13 5.62
N GLU A 17 9.97 5.95 5.01
CA GLU A 17 9.80 4.60 5.58
C GLU A 17 10.52 4.39 6.92
N LYS A 18 11.46 5.28 7.26
CA LYS A 18 12.24 5.28 8.49
C LYS A 18 11.41 5.62 9.74
N SER A 19 10.31 6.36 9.61
CA SER A 19 9.59 6.93 10.77
C SER A 19 8.92 5.90 11.69
N TRP A 20 8.58 4.72 11.17
CA TRP A 20 7.86 3.68 11.93
C TRP A 20 8.37 2.25 11.74
N ARG A 21 9.62 2.07 11.27
CA ARG A 21 10.18 0.71 11.04
C ARG A 21 10.07 -0.16 12.31
N GLY A 22 10.40 0.39 13.48
CA GLY A 22 10.31 -0.33 14.75
C GLY A 22 8.87 -0.70 15.16
N GLU A 23 7.86 0.07 14.74
CA GLU A 23 6.48 -0.28 15.06
C GLU A 23 5.92 -1.39 14.15
N ARG A 24 6.48 -1.58 12.94
CA ARG A 24 6.10 -2.70 12.05
C ARG A 24 6.62 -4.04 12.57
N GLU A 25 7.78 -4.06 13.22
CA GLU A 25 8.36 -5.26 13.83
C GLU A 25 7.43 -5.84 14.90
N ALA A 26 6.85 -4.98 15.76
CA ALA A 26 5.86 -5.40 16.75
C ALA A 26 4.61 -6.06 16.10
N VAL A 27 4.18 -5.59 14.93
CA VAL A 27 3.07 -6.21 14.18
C VAL A 27 3.49 -7.60 13.65
N TYR A 28 4.73 -7.72 13.15
CA TYR A 28 5.25 -9.00 12.64
C TYR A 28 5.37 -10.05 13.73
N GLU A 29 5.86 -9.65 14.91
CA GLU A 29 5.96 -10.51 16.09
C GLU A 29 4.58 -10.96 16.56
N ARG A 30 3.63 -10.02 16.71
CA ARG A 30 2.25 -10.34 17.13
C ARG A 30 1.56 -11.33 16.19
N LEU A 31 1.80 -11.21 14.88
CA LEU A 31 1.23 -12.10 13.87
C LEU A 31 2.06 -13.36 13.62
N ALA A 32 3.15 -13.57 14.36
CA ALA A 32 4.09 -14.67 14.19
C ALA A 32 4.55 -14.86 12.73
N LEU A 33 4.82 -13.75 12.03
CA LEU A 33 5.21 -13.80 10.62
C LEU A 33 6.62 -14.40 10.46
N THR A 34 6.74 -15.34 9.54
CA THR A 34 8.04 -15.89 9.14
C THR A 34 8.92 -14.83 8.49
N ALA A 35 10.25 -15.01 8.54
CA ALA A 35 11.19 -14.11 7.87
C ALA A 35 10.90 -13.96 6.36
N ALA A 36 10.37 -15.00 5.71
CA ALA A 36 9.97 -14.93 4.30
C ALA A 36 8.76 -13.99 4.09
N GLN A 37 7.75 -14.07 4.95
CA GLN A 37 6.59 -13.19 4.91
C GLN A 37 6.97 -11.74 5.22
N GLN A 38 7.81 -11.52 6.23
CA GLN A 38 8.31 -10.19 6.57
C GLN A 38 9.07 -9.56 5.39
N ARG A 39 9.97 -10.32 4.73
CA ARG A 39 10.66 -9.85 3.52
C ARG A 39 9.69 -9.51 2.39
N ALA A 40 8.66 -10.34 2.18
CA ALA A 40 7.65 -10.05 1.16
C ALA A 40 6.89 -8.75 1.47
N ILE A 41 6.51 -8.52 2.73
CA ILE A 41 5.84 -7.27 3.14
C ILE A 41 6.78 -6.07 2.99
N GLU A 42 8.03 -6.16 3.45
CA GLU A 42 9.00 -5.07 3.28
C GLU A 42 9.23 -4.74 1.81
N GLU A 43 9.23 -5.74 0.92
CA GLU A 43 9.33 -5.52 -0.52
C GLU A 43 8.08 -4.82 -1.08
N LEU A 44 6.88 -5.19 -0.62
CA LEU A 44 5.65 -4.48 -0.97
C LEU A 44 5.71 -3.01 -0.56
N VAL A 45 6.19 -2.73 0.65
CA VAL A 45 6.37 -1.37 1.17
C VAL A 45 7.38 -0.61 0.30
N ARG A 46 8.55 -1.20 0.06
CA ARG A 46 9.63 -0.61 -0.75
C ARG A 46 9.21 -0.25 -2.16
N LEU A 47 8.38 -1.10 -2.77
CA LEU A 47 7.87 -0.90 -4.14
C LEU A 47 6.71 0.10 -4.23
N SER A 48 6.25 0.62 -3.09
CA SER A 48 5.11 1.53 -3.01
C SER A 48 5.55 3.00 -2.88
N PRO A 49 4.78 3.96 -3.44
CA PRO A 49 3.63 3.74 -4.31
C PRO A 49 4.08 3.26 -5.71
N ALA A 50 3.36 2.28 -6.27
CA ALA A 50 3.72 1.69 -7.56
C ALA A 50 3.18 2.44 -8.79
N ARG A 51 2.26 3.38 -8.58
CA ARG A 51 1.64 4.16 -9.65
C ARG A 51 1.68 5.65 -9.32
N LYS A 52 1.94 6.48 -10.33
CA LYS A 52 1.63 7.90 -10.24
C LYS A 52 0.11 8.05 -10.15
N VAL A 53 -0.35 8.70 -9.09
CA VAL A 53 -1.78 8.99 -8.89
C VAL A 53 -2.32 9.79 -10.06
N GLY A 54 -3.37 9.26 -10.67
CA GLY A 54 -4.18 9.95 -11.64
C GLY A 54 -4.75 9.15 -12.79
N LYS A 55 -4.23 7.93 -13.04
CA LYS A 55 -4.69 7.10 -14.16
C LYS A 55 -6.01 6.40 -13.82
N GLY A 56 -6.23 6.05 -12.55
CA GLY A 56 -7.48 5.43 -12.08
C GLY A 56 -8.54 6.42 -11.59
N ALA A 57 -8.19 7.70 -11.49
CA ALA A 57 -9.07 8.71 -10.91
C ALA A 57 -10.36 8.95 -11.72
N LEU A 58 -10.48 8.51 -12.99
CA LEU A 58 -11.67 8.71 -13.84
C LEU A 58 -12.28 10.12 -13.69
N ARG A 59 -13.39 10.26 -12.96
CA ARG A 59 -14.11 11.53 -12.66
C ARG A 59 -13.88 12.07 -11.24
N ASN A 60 -13.07 11.38 -10.44
CA ASN A 60 -12.77 11.75 -9.06
C ASN A 60 -11.72 12.87 -9.00
N ILE A 61 -11.87 13.70 -7.97
CA ILE A 61 -10.86 14.66 -7.56
C ILE A 61 -9.71 13.90 -6.89
N ARG A 62 -8.48 14.19 -7.32
CA ARG A 62 -7.26 13.70 -6.67
C ARG A 62 -7.06 14.46 -5.37
N GLY A 63 -6.72 13.73 -4.31
CA GLY A 63 -6.53 14.30 -2.99
C GLY A 63 -5.09 14.11 -2.50
N SER A 64 -4.70 14.97 -1.58
CA SER A 64 -3.49 14.81 -0.79
C SER A 64 -3.79 15.03 0.69
N LEU A 65 -3.31 14.14 1.55
CA LEU A 65 -3.45 14.20 3.00
C LEU A 65 -2.05 14.20 3.65
N PRO A 66 -1.66 15.23 4.40
CA PRO A 66 -0.46 15.15 5.22
C PRO A 66 -0.71 14.19 6.38
N SER A 67 -0.06 13.02 6.37
CA SER A 67 -0.19 12.06 7.45
C SER A 67 0.89 12.31 8.51
N LYS A 68 0.46 12.47 9.75
CA LYS A 68 1.35 12.52 10.92
C LYS A 68 1.91 11.14 11.21
N LYS A 69 1.08 10.09 11.11
CA LYS A 69 1.50 8.70 11.33
C LYS A 69 2.60 8.28 10.37
N CYS A 70 2.47 8.66 9.10
CA CYS A 70 3.41 8.27 8.04
C CYS A 70 4.57 9.26 7.86
N GLU A 71 4.55 10.39 8.56
CA GLU A 71 5.44 11.55 8.36
C GLU A 71 5.60 11.95 6.88
N ALA A 72 4.51 11.85 6.11
CA ALA A 72 4.56 12.03 4.68
C ALA A 72 3.19 12.35 4.08
N LEU A 73 3.21 13.00 2.91
CA LEU A 73 1.99 13.22 2.13
C LEU A 73 1.46 11.89 1.60
N ARG A 74 0.16 11.65 1.73
CA ARG A 74 -0.54 10.51 1.14
C ARG A 74 -1.35 11.03 -0.03
N ILE A 75 -1.17 10.45 -1.20
CA ILE A 75 -1.93 10.84 -2.40
C ILE A 75 -2.97 9.76 -2.69
N CYS A 76 -4.19 10.19 -3.01
CA CYS A 76 -5.31 9.30 -3.33
C CYS A 76 -5.98 9.69 -4.66
N GLU A 77 -6.51 8.69 -5.37
CA GLU A 77 -7.20 8.84 -6.66
C GLU A 77 -8.71 9.06 -6.50
N SER A 78 -9.28 8.85 -5.30
CA SER A 78 -10.70 9.02 -5.03
C SER A 78 -10.97 9.88 -3.78
N HIS A 79 -11.54 11.08 -3.98
CA HIS A 79 -11.95 11.94 -2.87
C HIS A 79 -13.17 11.44 -2.07
N THR A 80 -13.98 10.55 -2.63
CA THR A 80 -15.20 10.02 -1.99
C THR A 80 -14.97 8.72 -1.23
N VAL A 81 -14.02 7.90 -1.69
CA VAL A 81 -13.73 6.59 -1.09
C VAL A 81 -12.37 6.60 -0.41
N GLU A 82 -11.29 6.72 -1.19
CA GLU A 82 -9.93 6.61 -0.65
C GLU A 82 -9.63 7.71 0.36
N ARG A 83 -9.98 8.97 0.08
CA ARG A 83 -9.69 10.07 1.01
C ARG A 83 -10.38 9.90 2.37
N MET A 84 -11.62 9.41 2.37
CA MET A 84 -12.36 9.14 3.61
C MET A 84 -11.70 7.99 4.38
N CYS A 85 -11.33 6.92 3.69
CA CYS A 85 -10.57 5.81 4.29
C CYS A 85 -9.24 6.30 4.90
N LEU A 86 -8.49 7.16 4.20
CA LEU A 86 -7.24 7.72 4.75
C LEU A 86 -7.47 8.56 6.02
N TYR A 87 -8.57 9.30 6.12
CA TYR A 87 -8.92 10.01 7.36
C TYR A 87 -9.24 9.05 8.50
N GLU A 88 -10.01 7.99 8.25
CA GLU A 88 -10.32 6.97 9.26
C GLU A 88 -9.05 6.30 9.79
N LEU A 89 -8.12 5.94 8.89
CA LEU A 89 -6.83 5.37 9.24
C LEU A 89 -5.94 6.35 10.01
N GLU A 90 -5.97 7.64 9.65
CA GLU A 90 -5.22 8.67 10.36
C GLU A 90 -5.75 8.89 11.78
N LEU A 91 -7.06 8.77 11.99
CA LEU A 91 -7.71 9.00 13.28
C LEU A 91 -7.76 7.76 14.19
N ASP A 92 -7.70 6.54 13.65
CA ASP A 92 -7.80 5.32 14.45
C ASP A 92 -6.53 5.11 15.32
N PRO A 93 -6.61 5.15 16.66
CA PRO A 93 -5.44 5.03 17.53
C PRO A 93 -4.73 3.66 17.45
N ARG A 94 -5.39 2.64 16.89
CA ARG A 94 -4.79 1.30 16.70
C ARG A 94 -3.91 1.24 15.46
N VAL A 95 -4.14 2.12 14.48
CA VAL A 95 -3.33 2.19 13.27
C VAL A 95 -2.02 2.89 13.59
N VAL A 96 -0.94 2.13 13.53
CA VAL A 96 0.44 2.61 13.55
C VAL A 96 0.72 3.37 12.27
N GLY A 97 0.31 2.79 11.16
CA GLY A 97 0.73 3.26 9.87
C GLY A 97 0.13 2.56 8.67
N TYR A 98 0.31 3.15 7.50
CA TYR A 98 -0.20 2.61 6.26
C TYR A 98 0.57 3.08 5.01
N VAL A 99 0.58 2.22 4.00
CA VAL A 99 1.21 2.47 2.71
C VAL A 99 0.14 2.44 1.63
N THR A 100 0.16 3.40 0.70
CA THR A 100 -0.86 3.51 -0.35
C THR A 100 -0.35 3.00 -1.70
N GLN A 101 -1.28 2.62 -2.58
CA GLN A 101 -0.99 2.18 -3.95
C GLN A 101 0.04 1.05 -4.03
N VAL A 102 -0.19 -0.01 -3.24
CA VAL A 102 0.74 -1.13 -3.06
C VAL A 102 0.65 -2.12 -4.22
N PRO A 103 1.76 -2.45 -4.91
CA PRO A 103 1.72 -3.35 -6.04
C PRO A 103 1.57 -4.80 -5.59
N LEU A 104 0.60 -5.51 -6.12
CA LEU A 104 0.51 -6.96 -6.01
C LEU A 104 0.87 -7.59 -7.36
N ALA A 105 2.06 -8.17 -7.44
CA ALA A 105 2.48 -8.95 -8.59
C ALA A 105 1.88 -10.35 -8.52
N ARG A 106 1.40 -10.84 -9.67
CA ARG A 106 1.00 -12.24 -9.89
C ARG A 106 -0.07 -12.75 -8.92
N VAL A 107 -1.11 -11.95 -8.66
CA VAL A 107 -2.29 -12.43 -7.93
C VAL A 107 -2.95 -13.53 -8.74
N GLU A 108 -2.83 -14.76 -8.25
CA GLU A 108 -3.39 -15.95 -8.86
C GLU A 108 -4.79 -16.22 -8.31
N ARG A 109 -5.74 -16.43 -9.22
CA ARG A 109 -7.09 -16.87 -8.91
C ARG A 109 -7.41 -18.12 -9.72
N ARG A 110 -8.00 -19.12 -9.09
CA ARG A 110 -8.62 -20.24 -9.80
C ARG A 110 -10.07 -19.87 -10.08
N LEU A 111 -10.42 -19.84 -11.35
CA LEU A 111 -11.80 -19.58 -11.78
C LEU A 111 -12.64 -20.86 -11.62
N PRO A 112 -13.98 -20.75 -11.52
CA PRO A 112 -14.86 -21.93 -11.37
C PRO A 112 -14.72 -22.96 -12.49
N ASN A 113 -14.25 -22.55 -13.67
CA ASN A 113 -13.96 -23.42 -14.82
C ASN A 113 -12.57 -24.07 -14.77
N GLY A 114 -11.85 -23.99 -13.66
CA GLY A 114 -10.51 -24.57 -13.49
C GLY A 114 -9.38 -23.75 -14.11
N HIS A 115 -9.66 -22.65 -14.83
CA HIS A 115 -8.62 -21.83 -15.42
C HIS A 115 -7.87 -21.02 -14.36
N ARG A 116 -6.54 -20.94 -14.56
CA ARG A 116 -5.62 -20.12 -13.78
C ARG A 116 -5.59 -18.70 -14.35
N HIS A 117 -6.06 -17.73 -13.57
CA HIS A 117 -6.01 -16.32 -13.94
C HIS A 117 -4.96 -15.60 -13.07
N ILE A 118 -3.93 -15.05 -13.71
CA ILE A 118 -2.88 -14.29 -13.04
C ILE A 118 -3.04 -12.83 -13.42
N THR A 119 -3.15 -11.96 -12.42
CA THR A 119 -3.31 -10.51 -12.62
C THR A 119 -2.27 -9.74 -11.83
N ALA A 120 -1.90 -8.56 -12.34
CA ALA A 120 -1.30 -7.52 -11.53
C ALA A 120 -2.43 -6.67 -10.95
N ALA A 121 -2.39 -6.42 -9.65
CA ALA A 121 -3.34 -5.57 -8.95
C ALA A 121 -2.60 -4.50 -8.14
N THR A 122 -3.32 -3.49 -7.70
CA THR A 122 -2.82 -2.50 -6.75
C THR A 122 -3.79 -2.46 -5.59
N LEU A 123 -3.30 -2.64 -4.36
CA LEU A 123 -4.09 -2.36 -3.17
C LEU A 123 -4.10 -0.85 -2.96
N ASP A 124 -5.26 -0.31 -2.64
CA ASP A 124 -5.38 1.12 -2.32
C ASP A 124 -4.56 1.46 -1.08
N VAL A 125 -4.62 0.61 -0.05
CA VAL A 125 -3.90 0.77 1.21
C VAL A 125 -3.49 -0.59 1.81
N LEU A 126 -2.26 -0.67 2.35
CA LEU A 126 -1.79 -1.69 3.28
C LEU A 126 -1.62 -1.06 4.66
N VAL A 127 -2.24 -1.64 5.68
CA VAL A 127 -2.31 -1.07 7.04
C VAL A 127 -1.52 -1.90 8.04
N PHE A 128 -0.78 -1.21 8.91
CA PHE A 128 -0.11 -1.75 10.09
C PHE A 128 -0.87 -1.28 11.32
N ALA A 129 -1.46 -2.22 12.06
CA ALA A 129 -2.24 -1.96 13.25
C ALA A 129 -1.69 -2.74 14.45
N ARG A 130 -1.69 -2.11 15.63
CA ARG A 130 -1.29 -2.73 16.89
C ARG A 130 -2.27 -3.81 17.31
#